data_AF-A4B930-F1
#
_entry.id   AF-A4B930-F1
#
_cell.length_a   1.000
_cell.length_b   1.000
_cell.length_c   1.000
_cell.angle_alpha   90.00
_cell.angle_beta   90.00
_cell.angle_gamma   90.00
#
_symmetry.space_group_name_H-M   'P 1'
#
loop_
_entity.id
_entity.type
_entity.pdbx_description
1 polymer ?
#
loop_
_entity_poly.entity_id
_entity_poly.type
_entity_poly.pdbx_seq_one_letter_code
_entity_poly.pdbx_strand_id
1 'polypeptide(L)' 'MPQEQIAGYELRFRNELTTAYQSIILSPTTTQYLLEDQPTSDQLSIEVAVFDQEGVYSSFIPAAIN' A
#
# COMPACT_ATOMS: atom_id res chain seq x y z
N MET A 1 -9.96 -10.34 6.83
CA MET A 1 -8.88 -11.30 7.12
C MET A 1 -8.60 -11.23 8.62
N PRO A 2 -8.60 -12.36 9.34
CA PRO A 2 -8.22 -12.40 10.76
C PRO A 2 -6.78 -11.92 10.97
N GLN A 3 -6.49 -11.25 12.10
CA GLN A 3 -5.21 -10.59 12.33
C GLN A 3 -4.03 -11.58 12.37
N GLU A 4 -4.25 -12.75 12.96
CA GLU A 4 -3.29 -13.83 13.07
C GLU A 4 -2.91 -14.48 11.74
N GLN A 5 -3.69 -14.21 10.68
CA GLN A 5 -3.43 -14.70 9.32
C GLN A 5 -2.68 -13.68 8.46
N ILE A 6 -2.59 -12.41 8.91
CA ILE A 6 -1.94 -11.35 8.14
C ILE A 6 -0.43 -11.58 8.11
N ALA A 7 0.12 -11.78 6.91
CA ALA A 7 1.55 -11.87 6.68
C ALA A 7 2.17 -10.51 6.39
N GLY A 8 1.39 -9.55 5.89
CA GLY A 8 1.86 -8.19 5.66
C GLY A 8 0.86 -7.33 4.89
N TYR A 9 1.35 -6.17 4.48
CA TYR A 9 0.61 -5.24 3.63
C TYR A 9 1.42 -4.95 2.37
N GLU A 10 0.73 -4.74 1.25
CA GLU A 10 1.32 -4.14 0.06
C GLU A 10 0.75 -2.76 -0.10
N LEU A 11 1.65 -1.77 -0.06
CA LEU A 11 1.34 -0.41 -0.45
C LEU A 11 1.75 -0.26 -1.91
N ARG A 12 0.82 0.15 -2.77
CA ARG A 12 1.12 0.53 -4.14
C ARG A 12 0.80 2.00 -4.35
N PHE A 13 1.64 2.67 -5.11
CA PHE A 13 1.50 4.10 -5.38
C PHE A 13 1.93 4.43 -6.80
N ARG A 14 1.35 5.48 -7.36
CA ARG A 14 1.72 6.01 -8.67
C ARG A 14 1.48 7.51 -8.72
N ASN A 15 2.27 8.18 -9.55
CA ASN A 15 1.92 9.51 -9.98
C ASN A 15 0.72 9.40 -10.94
N GLU A 16 -0.28 10.28 -10.83
CA GLU A 16 -1.45 10.29 -11.72
C GLU A 16 -1.08 10.52 -13.20
N LEU A 17 0.07 11.12 -13.46
CA LEU A 17 0.62 11.30 -14.80
C LEU A 17 1.23 10.00 -15.37
N THR A 18 1.34 8.96 -14.54
CA THR A 18 1.94 7.66 -14.89
C THR A 18 0.93 6.53 -14.73
N THR A 19 1.02 5.52 -15.59
CA THR A 19 0.11 4.36 -15.53
C THR A 19 0.64 3.23 -14.64
N ALA A 20 1.96 3.19 -14.43
CA ALA A 20 2.63 2.14 -13.69
C ALA A 20 2.58 2.39 -12.17
N TYR A 21 2.22 1.36 -11.43
CA TYR A 21 2.35 1.34 -9.98
C TYR A 21 3.76 0.94 -9.56
N GLN A 22 4.25 1.61 -8.52
CA GLN A 22 5.35 1.15 -7.68
C GLN A 22 4.74 0.48 -6.45
N SER A 23 5.39 -0.55 -5.92
CA SER A 23 4.90 -1.26 -4.73
C SER A 23 5.97 -1.48 -3.68
N ILE A 24 5.53 -1.53 -2.43
CA ILE A 24 6.34 -1.75 -1.23
C ILE A 24 5.61 -2.78 -0.37
N ILE A 25 6.35 -3.80 0.04
CA ILE A 25 5.88 -4.81 0.99
C ILE A 25 6.24 -4.38 2.40
N LEU A 26 5.25 -4.33 3.28
CA LEU A 26 5.37 -3.90 4.66
C LEU A 26 5.09 -5.07 5.61
N SER A 27 5.74 -5.04 6.78
CA SER A 27 5.52 -6.04 7.81
C SER A 27 4.09 -5.94 8.38
N PRO A 28 3.54 -7.03 8.95
CA PRO A 28 2.20 -7.00 9.53
C PRO A 28 2.11 -6.12 10.79
N THR A 29 3.28 -5.75 11.35
CA THR A 29 3.43 -4.86 12.51
C THR A 29 3.65 -3.40 12.13
N THR A 30 3.79 -3.09 10.84
CA THR A 30 3.97 -1.71 10.38
C THR A 30 2.67 -0.95 10.56
N THR A 31 2.70 0.12 11.36
CA THR A 31 1.55 1.01 11.58
C THR A 31 1.68 2.34 10.84
N GLN A 32 2.90 2.70 10.43
CA GLN A 32 3.19 3.92 9.68
C GLN A 32 4.36 3.67 8.73
N TYR A 33 4.29 4.27 7.54
CA TYR A 33 5.35 4.28 6.55
C TYR A 33 5.44 5.66 5.90
N LEU A 34 6.65 6.18 5.73
CA LEU A 34 6.92 7.46 5.07
C LEU A 34 7.40 7.20 3.65
N LEU A 35 6.71 7.79 2.66
CA LEU A 35 7.18 7.82 1.27
C LEU A 35 7.98 9.11 1.05
N GLU A 36 9.29 8.98 0.84
CA GLU A 36 10.18 10.10 0.55
C GLU A 36 10.13 10.48 -0.95
N ASP A 37 10.49 11.74 -1.25
CA ASP A 37 10.65 12.27 -2.61
C ASP A 37 9.46 12.04 -3.57
N GLN A 38 8.23 12.02 -3.03
CA GLN A 38 7.03 11.90 -3.84
C GLN A 38 6.60 13.24 -4.42
N PRO A 39 5.92 13.23 -5.60
CA PRO A 39 5.22 14.41 -6.09
C PRO A 39 4.19 14.91 -5.06
N THR A 40 3.67 16.11 -5.28
CA THR A 40 2.64 16.69 -4.40
C THR A 40 1.45 15.75 -4.25
N SER A 41 0.82 15.76 -3.07
CA SER A 41 -0.21 14.78 -2.68
C SER A 41 -1.42 14.74 -3.62
N ASP A 42 -1.72 15.83 -4.31
CA ASP A 42 -2.77 15.95 -5.32
C ASP A 42 -2.48 15.21 -6.63
N GLN A 43 -1.23 14.76 -6.83
CA GLN A 43 -0.79 14.01 -8.01
C GLN A 43 -0.41 12.57 -7.68
N LEU A 44 -0.71 12.11 -6.46
CA LEU A 44 -0.30 10.80 -5.98
C LEU A 44 -1.53 9.95 -5.65
N SER A 45 -1.66 8.81 -6.31
CA SER A 45 -2.61 7.78 -5.91
C SER A 45 -1.89 6.75 -5.04
N ILE A 46 -2.40 6.48 -3.84
CA ILE A 46 -1.89 5.44 -2.94
C ILE A 46 -3.01 4.45 -2.67
N GLU A 47 -2.71 3.16 -2.75
CA GLU A 47 -3.62 2.08 -2.39
C GLU A 47 -2.91 1.04 -1.53
N VAL A 48 -3.67 0.37 -0.67
CA VAL A 48 -3.15 -0.65 0.24
C VAL A 48 -3.98 -1.92 0.13
N ALA A 49 -3.31 -3.06 0.15
CA ALA A 49 -3.94 -4.37 0.35
C ALA A 49 -3.24 -5.11 1.50
N VAL A 50 -3.98 -6.01 2.13
CA VAL A 50 -3.43 -6.96 3.12
C VAL A 50 -3.30 -8.33 2.46
N PHE A 51 -2.26 -9.08 2.81
CA PHE A 51 -2.08 -10.45 2.33
C PHE A 51 -1.78 -11.43 3.48
N ASP A 52 -2.15 -12.69 3.29
CA ASP A 52 -1.90 -13.77 4.24
C ASP A 52 -0.62 -14.56 3.95
N GLN A 53 -0.33 -15.57 4.78
CA GLN A 53 0.89 -16.40 4.66
C GLN A 53 0.93 -17.24 3.38
N GLU A 54 -0.22 -17.42 2.71
CA GLU A 54 -0.33 -18.12 1.43
C GLU A 54 -0.23 -17.15 0.24
N GLY A 55 -0.07 -15.85 0.50
CA GLY A 55 0.03 -14.81 -0.50
C GLY A 55 -1.31 -14.44 -1.12
N VAL A 56 -2.43 -14.72 -0.45
CA VAL A 56 -3.76 -14.31 -0.90
C VAL A 56 -4.00 -12.86 -0.48
N TYR A 57 -4.27 -12.00 -1.45
CA TYR A 57 -4.48 -10.58 -1.24
C TYR A 57 -5.95 -10.23 -1.04
N SER A 58 -6.22 -9.24 -0.20
CA SER A 58 -7.47 -8.48 -0.25
C SER A 58 -7.55 -7.63 -1.53
N SER A 59 -8.72 -7.04 -1.78
CA SER A 59 -8.79 -5.92 -2.72
C SER A 59 -7.91 -4.76 -2.23
N PHE A 60 -7.29 -4.07 -3.18
CA PHE A 60 -6.62 -2.80 -2.91
C PHE A 60 -7.66 -1.71 -2.64
N ILE A 61 -7.44 -0.95 -1.57
CA ILE A 61 -8.29 0.19 -1.19
C ILE A 61 -7.48 1.49 -1.24
N PRO A 62 -8.07 2.61 -1.70
CA PRO A 62 -7.40 3.90 -1.68
C PRO A 62 -7.04 4.34 -0.25
N ALA A 63 -5.83 4.85 -0.06
CA ALA A 63 -5.40 5.46 1.20
C ALA A 63 -5.64 6.96 1.17
N ALA A 64 -6.12 7.52 2.29
CA ALA A 64 -6.21 8.97 2.44
C ALA A 64 -4.83 9.58 2.64
N ILE A 65 -4.53 10.64 1.90
CA ILE A 65 -3.30 11.44 2.05
C ILE A 65 -3.67 12.64 2.93
N ASN A 66 -3.04 12.75 4.10
CA ASN A 66 -3.21 13.87 5.04
C ASN A 66 -1.96 14.74 5.07
#